data_AF-A0A6G0SZQ4-F1
#
_entry.id   AF-A0A6G0SZQ4-F1
#
_cell.length_a   1.000
_cell.length_b   1.000
_cell.length_c   1.000
_cell.angle_alpha   90.00
_cell.angle_beta   90.00
_cell.angle_gamma   90.00
#
_symmetry.space_group_name_H-M   'P 1'
#
loop_
_entity.id
_entity.type
_entity.pdbx_description
1 polymer ?
#
loop_
_entity_poly.entity_id
_entity_poly.type
_entity_poly.pdbx_seq_one_letter_code
_entity_poly.pdbx_strand_id
1 'polypeptide(L)'
;MFSAINTYTWNQTSHTKSFPDDILAVSYEDGKWSKPYYDCGGGNIWMLTYTVPFFAFKDAKYFFKGTSGIDIDLRRVDIDQCSLPEGSTKLNIFASSNKCKIETTQCVSLAGFGFRRGSYKCVCRKGYFFPNTTSTEKSFNGVVVEEEYEKLMLGKPNTYNVETNFQCKKCAEGCDDCVDFSPCIATYDIILRITILLLTLVVIGFLPMVAVFTFKYSDLKIVKAASPVLLQIIILGAFFMYTTIIVMYPTPNLVTCTARFWLREIGFSLTYGALMLKTWRVSQVFKVNSAKTVRITDKQLIKLLLLMIAFVTVILFIRTMVSPPHTIVGRTADNLKTDICPTDWWDHSFSILEVLFLIWGIRLCVMVRKTPSAFNESRFISIAIYNEFIMSVFLNVSMIFLKYPANPDLQYVIFFCHAQLTATVLLGLLFGSKALIIYKGEHKVEETSSHKITTQKLKFNSKQKHSDPSYESISDNKEITELQEIRVLRTTIENLIEEFLKCGPAYSDYVLRLQAMLEVMKNSKLGESEELQQKLALSNGCVIKVDNNKDESCTKKH
;
A
#
# COMPACT_ATOMS: atom_id res chain seq x y z
N MET A 1 68.44 -36.56 -16.87
CA MET A 1 69.57 -36.62 -17.82
C MET A 1 68.97 -36.84 -19.20
N PHE A 2 68.59 -35.76 -19.88
CA PHE A 2 68.13 -35.80 -21.26
C PHE A 2 69.32 -35.36 -22.11
N SER A 3 69.86 -36.25 -22.96
CA SER A 3 70.81 -35.84 -24.00
C SER A 3 69.99 -35.26 -25.14
N ALA A 4 70.20 -33.99 -25.46
CA ALA A 4 69.52 -33.35 -26.58
C ALA A 4 70.47 -33.36 -27.78
N ILE A 5 70.04 -34.01 -28.88
CA ILE A 5 70.79 -34.03 -30.13
C ILE A 5 70.44 -32.77 -30.90
N ASN A 6 71.36 -31.82 -30.95
CA ASN A 6 71.21 -30.61 -31.76
C ASN A 6 71.98 -30.76 -33.07
N THR A 7 71.41 -30.23 -34.15
CA THR A 7 72.04 -30.21 -35.48
C THR A 7 72.33 -28.77 -35.88
N TYR A 8 73.57 -28.48 -36.29
CA TYR A 8 73.96 -27.16 -36.78
C TYR A 8 74.78 -27.27 -38.07
N THR A 9 74.70 -26.23 -38.90
CA THR A 9 75.44 -26.13 -40.16
C THR A 9 76.78 -25.44 -39.94
N TRP A 10 77.86 -26.08 -40.39
CA TRP A 10 79.20 -25.50 -40.36
C TRP A 10 79.36 -24.61 -41.59
N ASN A 11 79.10 -23.30 -41.44
CA ASN A 11 79.28 -22.20 -42.41
C ASN A 11 77.99 -21.70 -43.13
N GLN A 12 77.92 -20.39 -43.41
CA GLN A 12 76.74 -19.70 -43.98
C GLN A 12 76.52 -19.93 -45.48
N THR A 13 77.49 -20.53 -46.16
CA THR A 13 77.38 -20.89 -47.57
C THR A 13 77.46 -22.41 -47.70
N SER A 14 76.45 -22.98 -48.38
CA SER A 14 76.25 -24.39 -48.73
C SER A 14 75.68 -25.31 -47.63
N HIS A 15 74.37 -25.52 -47.76
CA HIS A 15 73.63 -26.67 -47.24
C HIS A 15 74.37 -27.99 -47.52
N THR A 16 74.42 -28.91 -46.53
CA THR A 16 73.92 -30.31 -46.64
C THR A 16 74.44 -31.30 -45.58
N LYS A 17 75.34 -30.95 -44.65
CA LYS A 17 75.73 -31.90 -43.58
C LYS A 17 75.49 -31.35 -42.18
N SER A 18 74.37 -31.79 -41.60
CA SER A 18 74.08 -31.69 -40.17
C SER A 18 74.93 -32.71 -39.42
N PHE A 19 75.63 -32.26 -38.37
CA PHE A 19 76.34 -33.14 -37.46
C PHE A 19 75.56 -33.26 -36.14
N PRO A 20 75.35 -34.47 -35.61
CA PRO A 20 74.79 -34.64 -34.27
C PRO A 20 75.82 -34.20 -33.24
N ASP A 21 75.44 -33.24 -32.39
CA ASP A 21 76.22 -32.83 -31.22
C ASP A 21 75.43 -33.19 -29.96
N ASP A 22 76.06 -33.96 -29.06
CA ASP A 22 75.52 -34.31 -27.76
C ASP A 22 75.83 -33.16 -26.80
N ILE A 23 74.83 -32.33 -26.52
CA ILE A 23 74.95 -31.29 -25.51
C ILE A 23 74.23 -31.72 -24.22
N LEU A 24 74.79 -31.33 -23.09
CA LEU A 24 74.08 -31.43 -21.82
C LEU A 24 72.88 -30.48 -21.88
N ALA A 25 71.66 -31.01 -21.80
CA ALA A 25 70.46 -30.18 -21.70
C ALA A 25 70.46 -29.47 -20.34
N VAL A 26 70.57 -28.15 -20.38
CA VAL A 26 70.61 -27.26 -19.20
C VAL A 26 69.20 -26.74 -18.95
N SER A 27 68.75 -26.74 -17.71
CA SER A 27 67.42 -26.25 -17.35
C SER A 27 67.45 -24.77 -16.91
N TYR A 28 66.28 -24.17 -16.68
CA TYR A 28 66.20 -22.77 -16.23
C TYR A 28 66.85 -22.58 -14.84
N GLU A 29 66.90 -23.63 -14.02
CA GLU A 29 67.47 -23.58 -12.69
C GLU A 29 69.01 -23.49 -12.69
N ASP A 30 69.66 -23.89 -13.79
CA ASP A 30 71.13 -23.91 -13.94
C ASP A 30 71.71 -22.55 -14.38
N GLY A 31 70.85 -21.60 -14.76
CA GLY A 31 71.28 -20.26 -15.15
C GLY A 31 71.40 -19.28 -14.00
N LYS A 32 72.10 -18.18 -14.24
CA LYS A 32 72.35 -17.14 -13.25
C LYS A 32 72.01 -15.75 -13.79
N TRP A 33 71.26 -15.00 -12.99
CA TRP A 33 71.01 -13.59 -13.21
C TRP A 33 72.18 -12.74 -12.69
N SER A 34 72.59 -11.73 -13.47
CA SER A 34 73.50 -10.69 -12.98
C SER A 34 72.80 -9.79 -11.96
N LYS A 35 73.56 -8.94 -11.25
CA LYS A 35 72.96 -7.78 -10.60
C LYS A 35 72.65 -6.73 -11.68
N PRO A 36 71.61 -5.89 -11.52
CA PRO A 36 71.40 -4.75 -12.41
C PRO A 36 72.69 -3.96 -12.61
N TYR A 37 73.09 -3.74 -13.85
CA TYR A 37 74.29 -2.98 -14.18
C TYR A 37 74.01 -2.03 -15.35
N TYR A 38 74.80 -0.96 -15.42
CA TYR A 38 74.69 0.03 -16.48
C TYR A 38 75.71 -0.28 -17.58
N ASP A 39 75.23 -0.54 -18.79
CA ASP A 39 76.08 -0.82 -19.93
C ASP A 39 76.46 0.48 -20.67
N CYS A 40 77.67 0.96 -20.39
CA CYS A 40 78.24 2.15 -21.01
C CYS A 40 78.69 1.94 -22.46
N GLY A 41 78.75 0.70 -22.97
CA GLY A 41 79.34 0.36 -24.26
C GLY A 41 78.33 -0.02 -25.36
N GLY A 42 77.21 -0.66 -24.99
CA GLY A 42 76.19 -1.16 -25.93
C GLY A 42 74.99 -0.23 -26.13
N GLY A 43 74.85 0.85 -25.36
CA GLY A 43 73.72 1.78 -25.53
C GLY A 43 73.43 2.76 -24.39
N ASN A 44 74.23 2.80 -23.31
CA ASN A 44 74.00 3.65 -22.12
C ASN A 44 72.67 3.33 -21.42
N ILE A 45 72.45 2.03 -21.15
CA ILE A 45 71.18 1.50 -20.62
C ILE A 45 71.38 0.62 -19.39
N TRP A 46 70.42 0.66 -18.46
CA TRP A 46 70.38 -0.25 -17.32
C TRP A 46 69.83 -1.60 -17.78
N MET A 47 70.58 -2.68 -17.52
CA MET A 47 70.20 -4.02 -17.94
C MET A 47 70.36 -5.05 -16.83
N LEU A 48 69.64 -6.15 -17.00
CA LEU A 48 69.82 -7.39 -16.25
C LEU A 48 70.06 -8.52 -17.25
N THR A 49 71.11 -9.31 -17.02
CA THR A 49 71.48 -10.39 -17.94
C THR A 49 71.23 -11.72 -17.27
N TYR A 50 70.47 -12.58 -17.94
CA TYR A 50 70.38 -13.98 -17.58
C TYR A 50 71.41 -14.76 -18.40
N THR A 51 72.26 -15.53 -17.73
CA THR A 51 73.30 -16.34 -18.39
C THR A 51 73.16 -17.82 -18.06
N VAL A 52 73.18 -18.67 -19.07
CA VAL A 52 73.21 -20.14 -18.93
C VAL A 52 74.48 -20.70 -19.58
N PRO A 53 75.23 -21.57 -18.89
CA PRO A 53 76.34 -22.27 -19.52
C PRO A 53 75.81 -23.31 -20.51
N PHE A 54 76.58 -23.62 -21.55
CA PHE A 54 76.35 -24.81 -22.36
C PHE A 54 77.65 -25.58 -22.56
N PHE A 55 77.50 -26.91 -22.59
CA PHE A 55 78.59 -27.86 -22.57
C PHE A 55 78.55 -28.72 -23.82
N ALA A 56 79.72 -29.05 -24.34
CA ALA A 56 79.88 -30.06 -25.38
C ALA A 56 80.38 -31.38 -24.78
N PHE A 57 80.05 -32.48 -25.44
CA PHE A 57 80.46 -33.82 -25.03
C PHE A 57 81.52 -34.38 -25.98
N LYS A 58 82.68 -34.79 -25.45
CA LYS A 58 83.75 -35.44 -26.21
C LYS A 58 84.53 -36.40 -25.32
N ASP A 59 84.91 -37.56 -25.86
CA ASP A 59 85.74 -38.56 -25.15
C ASP A 59 85.18 -38.94 -23.76
N ALA A 60 83.86 -39.16 -23.68
CA ALA A 60 83.12 -39.47 -22.45
C ALA A 60 83.18 -38.41 -21.33
N LYS A 61 83.54 -37.15 -21.65
CA LYS A 61 83.58 -36.03 -20.71
C LYS A 61 82.86 -34.80 -21.27
N TYR A 62 82.19 -34.07 -20.39
CA TYR A 62 81.63 -32.76 -20.70
C TYR A 62 82.69 -31.68 -20.54
N PHE A 63 82.79 -30.75 -21.49
CA PHE A 63 83.63 -29.56 -21.37
C PHE A 63 82.83 -28.28 -21.64
N PHE A 64 83.15 -27.23 -20.90
CA PHE A 64 82.50 -25.92 -21.01
C PHE A 64 82.84 -25.29 -22.36
N LYS A 65 81.82 -24.92 -23.14
CA LYS A 65 81.97 -24.30 -24.47
C LYS A 65 81.71 -22.80 -24.44
N GLY A 66 80.84 -22.35 -23.55
CA GLY A 66 80.53 -20.94 -23.38
C GLY A 66 79.24 -20.73 -22.59
N THR A 67 78.78 -19.49 -22.58
CA THR A 67 77.49 -19.08 -22.01
C THR A 67 76.60 -18.50 -23.10
N SER A 68 75.32 -18.81 -23.04
CA SER A 68 74.28 -18.07 -23.77
C SER A 68 73.63 -17.09 -22.80
N GLY A 69 73.49 -15.84 -23.22
CA GLY A 69 72.95 -14.76 -22.40
C GLY A 69 71.74 -14.10 -23.04
N ILE A 70 70.78 -13.66 -22.24
CA ILE A 70 69.72 -12.75 -22.66
C ILE A 70 69.84 -11.48 -21.82
N ASP A 71 70.04 -10.36 -22.50
CA ASP A 71 70.05 -9.02 -21.89
C ASP A 71 68.65 -8.43 -21.88
N ILE A 72 68.19 -8.02 -20.70
CA ILE A 72 66.88 -7.39 -20.50
C ILE A 72 67.10 -5.92 -20.17
N ASP A 73 66.62 -5.05 -21.06
CA ASP A 73 66.57 -3.59 -20.82
C ASP A 73 65.57 -3.29 -19.69
N LEU A 74 66.09 -2.86 -18.53
CA LEU A 74 65.27 -2.55 -17.37
C LEU A 74 64.32 -1.39 -17.63
N ARG A 75 64.62 -0.49 -18.57
CA ARG A 75 63.68 0.60 -18.93
C ARG A 75 62.36 0.09 -19.49
N ARG A 76 62.31 -1.16 -19.97
CA ARG A 76 61.09 -1.82 -20.49
C ARG A 76 60.45 -2.77 -19.50
N VAL A 77 61.01 -2.92 -18.30
CA VAL A 77 60.48 -3.77 -17.24
C VAL A 77 59.73 -2.91 -16.24
N ASP A 78 58.41 -3.07 -16.18
CA ASP A 78 57.59 -2.39 -15.19
C ASP A 78 57.81 -2.96 -13.79
N ILE A 79 57.71 -2.10 -12.77
CA ILE A 79 57.68 -2.51 -11.37
C ILE A 79 56.25 -2.40 -10.81
N ASP A 80 55.85 -3.36 -9.98
CA ASP A 80 54.58 -3.31 -9.28
C ASP A 80 54.81 -2.98 -7.79
N GLN A 81 54.47 -1.75 -7.42
CA GLN A 81 54.60 -1.25 -6.05
C GLN A 81 53.38 -1.53 -5.15
N CYS A 82 52.31 -2.08 -5.72
CA CYS A 82 51.08 -2.38 -5.01
C CYS A 82 51.21 -3.64 -4.17
N SER A 83 50.36 -3.78 -3.15
CA SER A 83 50.36 -4.95 -2.28
C SER A 83 49.91 -6.20 -3.04
N LEU A 84 50.54 -7.34 -2.74
CA LEU A 84 50.12 -8.61 -3.31
C LEU A 84 48.75 -9.04 -2.75
N PRO A 85 47.91 -9.71 -3.57
CA PRO A 85 46.68 -10.33 -3.08
C PRO A 85 46.98 -11.36 -1.99
N GLU A 86 46.08 -11.48 -1.01
CA GLU A 86 46.19 -12.51 0.04
C GLU A 86 46.24 -13.91 -0.59
N GLY A 87 47.24 -14.71 -0.20
CA GLY A 87 47.46 -16.07 -0.72
C GLY A 87 48.25 -16.15 -2.04
N SER A 88 48.78 -15.05 -2.56
CA SER A 88 49.64 -15.08 -3.75
C SER A 88 51.01 -15.69 -3.44
N THR A 89 51.43 -16.68 -4.24
CA THR A 89 52.79 -17.25 -4.22
C THR A 89 53.76 -16.50 -5.15
N LYS A 90 53.31 -15.44 -5.82
CA LYS A 90 54.15 -14.65 -6.72
C LYS A 90 55.14 -13.82 -5.91
N LEU A 91 56.43 -13.98 -6.19
CA LEU A 91 57.46 -13.15 -5.63
C LEU A 91 57.43 -11.76 -6.28
N ASN A 92 57.05 -10.74 -5.52
CA ASN A 92 57.20 -9.34 -5.91
C ASN A 92 57.94 -8.58 -4.82
N ILE A 93 59.21 -8.25 -5.07
CA ILE A 93 60.09 -7.54 -4.14
C ILE A 93 59.67 -6.08 -3.92
N PHE A 94 58.93 -5.49 -4.86
CA PHE A 94 58.47 -4.10 -4.78
C PHE A 94 57.08 -3.98 -4.14
N ALA A 95 56.44 -5.11 -3.80
CA ALA A 95 55.10 -5.11 -3.25
C ALA A 95 55.02 -4.26 -1.97
N SER A 96 53.90 -3.56 -1.80
CA SER A 96 53.65 -2.69 -0.63
C SER A 96 54.65 -1.53 -0.44
N SER A 97 55.41 -1.16 -1.48
CA SER A 97 56.33 -0.01 -1.43
C SER A 97 55.66 1.33 -1.77
N ASN A 98 54.44 1.30 -2.34
CA ASN A 98 53.66 2.48 -2.71
C ASN A 98 53.39 3.42 -1.53
N LYS A 99 53.10 4.69 -1.84
CA LYS A 99 52.82 5.77 -0.86
C LYS A 99 51.36 6.20 -0.82
N CYS A 100 50.44 5.39 -1.33
CA CYS A 100 49.01 5.67 -1.23
C CYS A 100 48.56 5.73 0.24
N LYS A 101 47.64 6.65 0.56
CA LYS A 101 47.02 6.74 1.90
C LYS A 101 46.03 5.58 2.07
N ILE A 102 46.48 4.49 2.68
CA ILE A 102 45.75 3.21 2.73
C ILE A 102 44.40 3.27 3.44
N GLU A 103 44.12 4.28 4.25
CA GLU A 103 42.83 4.41 4.96
C GLU A 103 41.65 4.59 3.98
N THR A 104 41.84 5.41 2.94
CA THR A 104 40.78 5.79 2.01
C THR A 104 41.07 5.40 0.56
N THR A 105 42.30 5.00 0.25
CA THR A 105 42.76 4.68 -1.12
C THR A 105 43.37 3.27 -1.23
N GLN A 106 43.41 2.74 -2.44
CA GLN A 106 44.02 1.47 -2.82
C GLN A 106 44.92 1.68 -4.05
N CYS A 107 46.03 0.95 -4.09
CA CYS A 107 47.02 1.04 -5.16
C CYS A 107 46.61 0.18 -6.36
N VAL A 108 46.74 0.74 -7.56
CA VAL A 108 46.59 0.00 -8.84
C VAL A 108 47.83 0.25 -9.69
N SER A 109 48.56 -0.81 -10.03
CA SER A 109 49.78 -0.73 -10.83
C SER A 109 49.47 -0.37 -12.28
N LEU A 110 50.39 0.37 -12.91
CA LEU A 110 50.28 0.81 -14.30
C LEU A 110 51.44 0.21 -15.11
N ALA A 111 51.12 -0.44 -16.23
CA ALA A 111 52.10 -0.99 -17.16
C ALA A 111 52.53 0.02 -18.23
N GLY A 112 53.70 -0.19 -18.83
CA GLY A 112 54.26 0.61 -19.93
C GLY A 112 55.06 1.85 -19.48
N PHE A 113 55.41 1.93 -18.20
CA PHE A 113 56.13 3.07 -17.63
C PHE A 113 57.59 2.78 -17.30
N GLY A 114 58.00 1.50 -17.41
CA GLY A 114 59.36 1.04 -17.20
C GLY A 114 59.76 0.97 -15.73
N PHE A 115 61.06 0.77 -15.49
CA PHE A 115 61.62 0.62 -14.16
C PHE A 115 61.78 1.97 -13.46
N ARG A 116 60.67 2.49 -12.93
CA ARG A 116 60.61 3.74 -12.18
C ARG A 116 59.59 3.69 -11.04
N ARG A 117 59.83 4.47 -9.99
CA ARG A 117 58.87 4.67 -8.89
C ARG A 117 57.70 5.53 -9.34
N GLY A 118 56.53 5.31 -8.76
CA GLY A 118 55.30 6.03 -9.07
C GLY A 118 54.52 5.47 -10.26
N SER A 119 54.88 4.30 -10.80
CA SER A 119 54.16 3.58 -11.86
C SER A 119 52.87 2.91 -11.33
N TYR A 120 52.07 3.67 -10.59
CA TYR A 120 50.79 3.25 -10.04
C TYR A 120 49.86 4.45 -9.93
N LYS A 121 48.58 4.20 -9.66
CA LYS A 121 47.62 5.23 -9.25
C LYS A 121 46.94 4.82 -7.95
N CYS A 122 46.66 5.79 -7.10
CA CYS A 122 45.85 5.58 -5.90
C CYS A 122 44.39 5.85 -6.26
N VAL A 123 43.58 4.80 -6.30
CA VAL A 123 42.14 4.90 -6.52
C VAL A 123 41.42 4.83 -5.18
N CYS A 124 40.22 5.40 -5.07
CA CYS A 124 39.44 5.32 -3.84
C CYS A 124 39.07 3.86 -3.52
N ARG A 125 39.04 3.52 -2.23
CA ARG A 125 38.44 2.26 -1.76
C ARG A 125 36.92 2.33 -1.86
N LYS A 126 36.27 1.16 -1.83
CA LYS A 126 34.81 1.08 -1.72
C LYS A 126 34.31 1.86 -0.50
N GLY A 127 33.18 2.54 -0.63
CA GLY A 127 32.67 3.48 0.36
C GLY A 127 33.36 4.86 0.40
N TYR A 128 34.26 5.14 -0.54
CA TYR A 128 34.89 6.46 -0.72
C TYR A 128 34.86 6.92 -2.17
N PHE A 129 34.78 8.24 -2.39
CA PHE A 129 34.81 8.87 -3.70
C PHE A 129 35.88 9.95 -3.81
N PHE A 130 36.27 10.26 -5.05
CA PHE A 130 37.33 11.22 -5.33
C PHE A 130 36.85 12.66 -5.07
N PRO A 131 37.60 13.50 -4.33
CA PRO A 131 37.11 14.82 -3.88
C PRO A 131 36.67 15.77 -5.01
N ASN A 132 37.33 15.71 -6.17
CA ASN A 132 36.96 16.50 -7.34
C ASN A 132 36.12 15.66 -8.32
N THR A 133 34.81 15.73 -8.17
CA THR A 133 33.84 14.93 -8.93
C THR A 133 33.80 15.26 -10.43
N THR A 134 34.24 16.46 -10.81
CA THR A 134 34.28 16.94 -12.21
C THR A 134 35.51 16.47 -12.99
N SER A 135 36.53 15.94 -12.29
CA SER A 135 37.75 15.44 -12.94
C SER A 135 37.46 14.20 -13.79
N THR A 136 38.08 14.15 -14.97
CA THR A 136 38.07 12.96 -15.84
C THR A 136 38.84 11.80 -15.23
N GLU A 137 39.97 12.10 -14.57
CA GLU A 137 40.77 11.13 -13.82
C GLU A 137 40.43 11.19 -12.33
N LYS A 138 39.73 10.15 -11.83
CA LYS A 138 39.30 10.00 -10.43
C LYS A 138 40.31 9.19 -9.61
N SER A 139 41.57 9.58 -9.68
CA SER A 139 42.66 8.90 -8.98
C SER A 139 43.82 9.84 -8.72
N PHE A 140 44.60 9.56 -7.69
CA PHE A 140 45.85 10.28 -7.45
C PHE A 140 46.98 9.62 -8.23
N ASN A 141 47.72 10.40 -9.01
CA ASN A 141 48.85 9.91 -9.80
C ASN A 141 50.01 9.52 -8.87
N GLY A 142 50.49 8.28 -8.97
CA GLY A 142 51.54 7.75 -8.11
C GLY A 142 52.86 8.52 -8.20
N VAL A 143 53.19 9.10 -9.36
CA VAL A 143 54.40 9.93 -9.52
C VAL A 143 54.34 11.16 -8.61
N VAL A 144 53.19 11.84 -8.57
CA VAL A 144 52.99 13.02 -7.72
C VAL A 144 53.01 12.64 -6.24
N VAL A 145 52.40 11.52 -5.89
CA VAL A 145 52.37 11.03 -4.50
C VAL A 145 53.78 10.69 -4.01
N GLU A 146 54.60 10.02 -4.84
CA GLU A 146 56.00 9.69 -4.52
C GLU A 146 56.87 10.94 -4.42
N GLU A 147 56.72 11.91 -5.32
CA GLU A 147 57.47 13.17 -5.27
C GLU A 147 57.18 13.97 -3.99
N GLU A 148 55.90 14.09 -3.61
CA GLU A 148 55.50 14.80 -2.40
C GLU A 148 55.92 14.06 -1.12
N TYR A 149 55.94 12.73 -1.16
CA TYR A 149 56.51 11.92 -0.09
C TYR A 149 58.04 12.07 0.02
N GLU A 150 58.75 12.15 -1.10
CA GLU A 150 60.19 12.40 -1.10
C GLU A 150 60.53 13.78 -0.50
N LYS A 151 59.76 14.82 -0.84
CA LYS A 151 59.88 16.14 -0.22
C LYS A 151 59.70 16.06 1.30
N LEU A 152 58.72 15.28 1.78
CA LEU A 152 58.53 15.02 3.21
C LEU A 152 59.77 14.38 3.84
N MET A 153 60.34 13.34 3.23
CA MET A 153 61.53 12.65 3.74
C MET A 153 62.77 13.54 3.76
N LEU A 154 62.86 14.50 2.84
CA LEU A 154 63.95 15.49 2.77
C LEU A 154 63.73 16.72 3.66
N GLY A 155 62.64 16.78 4.44
CA GLY A 155 62.31 17.94 5.29
C GLY A 155 61.93 19.20 4.53
N LYS A 156 61.53 19.08 3.26
CA LYS A 156 61.06 20.18 2.41
C LYS A 156 59.55 20.42 2.58
N PRO A 157 59.05 21.63 2.27
CA PRO A 157 57.61 21.87 2.21
C PRO A 157 56.96 20.89 1.23
N ASN A 158 55.91 20.20 1.69
CA ASN A 158 55.23 19.15 0.95
C ASN A 158 53.73 19.15 1.26
N THR A 159 52.96 18.61 0.33
CA THR A 159 51.50 18.45 0.44
C THR A 159 51.09 17.10 1.00
N TYR A 160 52.02 16.14 1.14
CA TYR A 160 51.76 14.78 1.59
C TYR A 160 51.39 14.69 3.09
N ASN A 161 51.94 15.58 3.92
CA ASN A 161 51.66 15.64 5.36
C ASN A 161 50.31 16.30 5.70
N VAL A 162 49.67 16.95 4.73
CA VAL A 162 48.33 17.53 4.92
C VAL A 162 47.32 16.39 4.89
N GLU A 163 46.60 16.17 5.99
CA GLU A 163 45.70 15.02 6.16
C GLU A 163 44.67 14.89 5.03
N THR A 164 44.11 16.00 4.55
CA THR A 164 43.08 15.99 3.51
C THR A 164 43.61 15.67 2.09
N ASN A 165 44.92 15.74 1.88
CA ASN A 165 45.52 15.54 0.57
C ASN A 165 45.79 14.05 0.29
N PHE A 166 45.63 13.66 -0.98
CA PHE A 166 45.78 12.25 -1.41
C PHE A 166 44.84 11.28 -0.70
N GLN A 167 43.75 11.78 -0.11
CA GLN A 167 42.70 11.00 0.53
C GLN A 167 41.36 11.17 -0.20
N CYS A 168 40.56 10.12 -0.21
CA CYS A 168 39.21 10.14 -0.73
C CYS A 168 38.18 10.54 0.33
N LYS A 169 37.05 11.09 -0.08
CA LYS A 169 35.93 11.45 0.81
C LYS A 169 35.03 10.25 1.02
N LYS A 170 34.49 10.07 2.22
CA LYS A 170 33.56 8.99 2.55
C LYS A 170 32.22 9.20 1.84
N CYS A 171 31.63 8.14 1.32
CA CYS A 171 30.28 8.16 0.74
C CYS A 171 29.22 8.52 1.78
N ALA A 172 28.05 8.94 1.31
CA ALA A 172 26.87 9.10 2.16
C ALA A 172 26.48 7.77 2.82
N GLU A 173 25.76 7.85 3.94
CA GLU A 173 25.33 6.66 4.68
C GLU A 173 24.48 5.71 3.81
N GLY A 174 24.71 4.40 3.94
CA GLY A 174 24.00 3.36 3.17
C GLY A 174 24.50 3.13 1.74
N CYS A 175 25.47 3.90 1.25
CA CYS A 175 26.14 3.66 -0.02
C CYS A 175 27.25 2.60 0.10
N ASP A 176 27.28 1.63 -0.82
CA ASP A 176 28.40 0.68 -0.94
C ASP A 176 29.53 1.27 -1.80
N ASP A 177 29.16 1.94 -2.90
CA ASP A 177 30.04 2.68 -3.80
C ASP A 177 29.32 3.98 -4.22
N CYS A 178 30.06 5.08 -4.40
CA CYS A 178 29.47 6.37 -4.78
C CYS A 178 30.40 7.19 -5.68
N VAL A 179 29.81 8.09 -6.46
CA VAL A 179 30.55 9.03 -7.33
C VAL A 179 30.77 10.38 -6.63
N ASP A 180 29.84 10.75 -5.78
CA ASP A 180 29.76 12.00 -5.04
C ASP A 180 29.09 11.76 -3.67
N PHE A 181 28.79 12.85 -2.95
CA PHE A 181 28.08 12.79 -1.67
C PHE A 181 26.55 12.70 -1.82
N SER A 182 26.05 12.24 -2.97
CA SER A 182 24.60 12.05 -3.15
C SER A 182 24.05 10.98 -2.19
N PRO A 183 22.86 11.19 -1.62
CA PRO A 183 22.30 10.27 -0.64
C PRO A 183 21.86 8.96 -1.30
N CYS A 184 22.24 7.82 -0.70
CA CYS A 184 21.76 6.51 -1.13
C CYS A 184 20.52 6.04 -0.37
N ILE A 185 20.16 6.69 0.74
CA ILE A 185 18.98 6.37 1.56
C ILE A 185 17.94 7.48 1.37
N ALA A 186 16.68 7.09 1.17
CA ALA A 186 15.60 8.05 1.05
C ALA A 186 15.39 8.78 2.38
N THR A 187 15.58 10.10 2.38
CA THR A 187 15.28 10.95 3.53
C THR A 187 13.79 11.22 3.60
N TYR A 188 13.16 10.97 4.75
CA TYR A 188 11.76 11.27 4.97
C TYR A 188 11.51 12.79 5.04
N ASP A 189 10.44 13.27 4.40
CA ASP A 189 9.96 14.64 4.59
C ASP A 189 9.30 14.75 5.98
N ILE A 190 10.10 15.20 6.93
CA ILE A 190 9.69 15.33 8.34
C ILE A 190 8.56 16.35 8.52
N ILE A 191 8.52 17.41 7.71
CA ILE A 191 7.52 18.48 7.82
C ILE A 191 6.16 17.93 7.39
N LEU A 192 6.12 17.25 6.25
CA LEU A 192 4.91 16.59 5.75
C LEU A 192 4.40 15.55 6.74
N ARG A 193 5.28 14.68 7.26
CA ARG A 193 4.90 13.62 8.19
C ARG A 193 4.34 14.16 9.50
N ILE A 194 4.98 15.18 10.09
CA ILE A 194 4.50 15.81 11.33
C ILE A 194 3.14 16.49 11.09
N THR A 195 2.97 17.15 9.94
CA THR A 195 1.69 17.80 9.60
C THR A 195 0.54 16.80 9.54
N ILE A 196 0.74 15.67 8.84
CA ILE A 196 -0.28 14.60 8.75
C ILE A 196 -0.55 13.97 10.12
N LEU A 197 0.49 13.75 10.93
CA LEU A 197 0.34 13.22 12.28
C LEU A 197 -0.52 14.14 13.15
N LEU A 198 -0.24 15.44 13.16
CA LEU A 198 -1.02 16.42 13.92
C LEU A 198 -2.48 16.47 13.47
N LEU A 199 -2.74 16.49 12.15
CA LEU A 199 -4.11 16.44 11.61
C LEU A 199 -4.84 15.16 12.04
N THR A 200 -4.16 14.02 12.02
CA THR A 200 -4.73 12.73 12.45
C THR A 200 -5.07 12.75 13.94
N LEU A 201 -4.19 13.29 14.79
CA LEU A 201 -4.42 13.42 16.23
C LEU A 201 -5.61 14.33 16.54
N VAL A 202 -5.78 15.42 15.79
CA VAL A 202 -6.96 16.30 15.90
C VAL A 202 -8.24 15.53 15.61
N VAL A 203 -8.29 14.74 14.53
CA VAL A 203 -9.48 13.92 14.20
C VAL A 203 -9.76 12.88 15.29
N ILE A 204 -8.72 12.17 15.76
CA ILE A 204 -8.86 11.21 16.87
C ILE A 204 -9.38 11.91 18.13
N GLY A 205 -8.91 13.13 18.44
CA GLY A 205 -9.38 13.93 19.57
C GLY A 205 -10.88 14.28 19.51
N PHE A 206 -11.45 14.39 18.31
CA PHE A 206 -12.90 14.59 18.13
C PHE A 206 -13.73 13.32 18.32
N LEU A 207 -13.16 12.11 18.15
CA LEU A 207 -13.93 10.86 18.27
C LEU A 207 -14.53 10.65 19.67
N PRO A 208 -13.81 10.83 20.79
CA PRO A 208 -14.41 10.76 22.14
C PRO A 208 -15.53 11.78 22.34
N MET A 209 -15.39 12.99 21.78
CA MET A 209 -16.43 14.02 21.88
C MET A 209 -17.72 13.55 21.22
N VAL A 210 -17.64 12.97 20.01
CA VAL A 210 -18.77 12.38 19.29
C VAL A 210 -19.34 11.17 20.04
N ALA A 211 -18.49 10.33 20.64
CA ALA A 211 -18.91 9.19 21.46
C ALA A 211 -19.69 9.63 22.70
N VAL A 212 -19.20 10.64 23.43
CA VAL A 212 -19.89 11.20 24.60
C VAL A 212 -21.19 11.88 24.21
N PHE A 213 -21.21 12.64 23.11
CA PHE A 213 -22.43 13.25 22.58
C PHE A 213 -23.50 12.18 22.28
N THR A 214 -23.13 11.12 21.57
CA THR A 214 -24.06 10.05 21.18
C THR A 214 -24.53 9.21 22.37
N PHE A 215 -23.69 9.04 23.39
CA PHE A 215 -24.08 8.40 24.65
C PHE A 215 -25.06 9.27 25.45
N LYS A 216 -24.76 10.57 25.61
CA LYS A 216 -25.57 11.52 26.38
C LYS A 216 -26.97 11.72 25.79
N TYR A 217 -27.08 11.76 24.47
CA TYR A 217 -28.35 11.94 23.77
C TYR A 217 -29.01 10.62 23.34
N SER A 218 -28.56 9.48 23.86
CA SER A 218 -29.05 8.15 23.48
C SER A 218 -30.54 7.93 23.80
N ASP A 219 -31.10 8.65 24.77
CA ASP A 219 -32.52 8.58 25.12
C ASP A 219 -33.45 9.33 24.17
N LEU A 220 -32.92 10.27 23.36
CA LEU A 220 -33.72 10.97 22.37
C LEU A 220 -34.24 9.99 21.31
N LYS A 221 -35.53 10.11 20.96
CA LYS A 221 -36.20 9.22 19.99
C LYS A 221 -35.38 8.99 18.70
N ILE A 222 -34.72 10.04 18.20
CA ILE A 222 -33.88 10.01 16.99
C ILE A 222 -32.64 9.12 17.16
N VAL A 223 -31.89 9.30 18.25
CA VAL A 223 -30.66 8.53 18.50
C VAL A 223 -30.99 7.10 18.93
N LYS A 224 -32.06 6.94 19.71
CA LYS A 224 -32.58 5.64 20.16
C LYS A 224 -33.01 4.76 18.99
N ALA A 225 -33.67 5.34 17.98
CA ALA A 225 -34.07 4.63 16.76
C ALA A 225 -32.87 4.15 15.93
N ALA A 226 -31.74 4.87 16.00
CA ALA A 226 -30.53 4.56 15.25
C ALA A 226 -29.63 3.49 15.88
N SER A 227 -30.05 2.89 17.00
CA SER A 227 -29.29 1.93 17.81
C SER A 227 -27.97 2.52 18.34
N PRO A 228 -27.96 3.19 19.50
CA PRO A 228 -26.78 3.90 20.03
C PRO A 228 -25.56 2.98 20.21
N VAL A 229 -25.77 1.71 20.53
CA VAL A 229 -24.67 0.73 20.68
C VAL A 229 -23.91 0.52 19.36
N LEU A 230 -24.61 0.44 18.22
CA LEU A 230 -23.95 0.30 16.91
C LEU A 230 -23.19 1.57 16.53
N LEU A 231 -23.71 2.74 16.88
CA LEU A 231 -23.04 4.01 16.64
C LEU A 231 -21.72 4.10 17.41
N GLN A 232 -21.68 3.64 18.67
CA GLN A 232 -20.44 3.57 19.45
C GLN A 232 -19.42 2.62 18.83
N ILE A 233 -19.87 1.47 18.33
CA ILE A 233 -19.02 0.49 17.63
C ILE A 233 -18.42 1.09 16.35
N ILE A 234 -19.19 1.88 15.58
CA ILE A 234 -18.70 2.58 14.40
C ILE A 234 -17.61 3.59 14.78
N ILE A 235 -17.78 4.33 15.88
CA ILE A 235 -16.76 5.27 16.36
C ILE A 235 -15.49 4.53 16.78
N LEU A 236 -15.63 3.38 17.45
CA LEU A 236 -14.49 2.52 17.83
C LEU A 236 -13.75 1.99 16.59
N GLY A 237 -14.48 1.57 15.55
CA GLY A 237 -13.87 1.15 14.29
C GLY A 237 -13.12 2.30 13.61
N ALA A 238 -13.68 3.52 13.62
CA ALA A 238 -13.02 4.71 13.10
C ALA A 238 -11.73 5.03 13.87
N PHE A 239 -11.74 4.89 15.20
CA PHE A 239 -10.54 5.03 16.02
C PHE A 239 -9.43 4.06 15.58
N PHE A 240 -9.75 2.78 15.36
CA PHE A 240 -8.75 1.83 14.87
C PHE A 240 -8.25 2.17 13.46
N MET A 241 -9.13 2.59 12.55
CA MET A 241 -8.71 3.03 11.21
C MET A 241 -7.77 4.24 11.27
N TYR A 242 -8.02 5.27 12.08
CA TYR A 242 -7.06 6.39 12.22
C TYR A 242 -5.78 5.98 12.96
N THR A 243 -5.86 5.03 13.89
CA THR A 243 -4.66 4.51 14.58
C THR A 243 -3.70 3.84 13.58
N THR A 244 -4.19 3.27 12.48
CA THR A 244 -3.32 2.74 11.40
C THR A 244 -2.38 3.82 10.84
N ILE A 245 -2.86 5.07 10.73
CA ILE A 245 -2.09 6.20 10.22
C ILE A 245 -0.98 6.59 11.22
N ILE A 246 -1.23 6.47 12.53
CA ILE A 246 -0.18 6.68 13.55
C ILE A 246 0.90 5.61 13.43
N VAL A 247 0.51 4.34 13.25
CA VAL A 247 1.45 3.21 13.11
C VAL A 247 2.33 3.34 11.86
N MET A 248 1.88 4.05 10.83
CA MET A 248 2.65 4.32 9.61
C MET A 248 3.68 5.46 9.73
N TYR A 249 3.63 6.26 10.80
CA TYR A 249 4.58 7.36 11.04
C TYR A 249 6.03 6.90 11.28
N PRO A 250 6.32 5.95 12.21
CA PRO A 250 7.68 5.47 12.45
C PRO A 250 8.23 4.67 11.27
N THR A 251 9.54 4.40 11.31
CA THR A 251 10.19 3.51 10.33
C THR A 251 9.56 2.10 10.37
N PRO A 252 9.40 1.46 9.20
CA PRO A 252 8.78 0.14 9.15
C PRO A 252 9.66 -0.87 9.88
N ASN A 253 9.01 -1.68 10.70
CA ASN A 253 9.59 -2.79 11.43
C ASN A 253 8.53 -3.90 11.54
N LEU A 254 8.92 -5.06 12.07
CA LEU A 254 8.01 -6.21 12.21
C LEU A 254 6.69 -5.83 12.91
N VAL A 255 6.77 -5.04 13.98
CA VAL A 255 5.61 -4.66 14.80
C VAL A 255 4.72 -3.67 14.06
N THR A 256 5.28 -2.65 13.40
CA THR A 256 4.51 -1.64 12.68
C THR A 256 3.86 -2.21 11.43
N CYS A 257 4.56 -3.09 10.69
CA CYS A 257 3.97 -3.80 9.55
C CYS A 257 2.80 -4.69 9.99
N THR A 258 2.93 -5.40 11.13
CA THR A 258 1.86 -6.24 11.68
C THR A 258 0.68 -5.40 12.15
N ALA A 259 0.92 -4.42 13.03
CA ALA A 259 -0.12 -3.61 13.65
C ALA A 259 -0.93 -2.81 12.62
N ARG A 260 -0.27 -2.29 11.58
CA ARG A 260 -0.94 -1.53 10.51
C ARG A 260 -2.07 -2.34 9.88
N PHE A 261 -1.82 -3.59 9.50
CA PHE A 261 -2.80 -4.42 8.82
C PHE A 261 -3.90 -4.88 9.79
N TRP A 262 -3.54 -5.33 10.99
CA TRP A 262 -4.51 -5.76 12.01
C TRP A 262 -5.52 -4.65 12.36
N LEU A 263 -5.01 -3.44 12.63
CA LEU A 263 -5.84 -2.29 12.99
C LEU A 263 -6.76 -1.87 11.82
N ARG A 264 -6.28 -1.96 10.58
CA ARG A 264 -7.07 -1.62 9.38
C ARG A 264 -8.25 -2.57 9.21
N GLU A 265 -7.97 -3.87 9.19
CA GLU A 265 -9.00 -4.89 8.92
C GLU A 265 -10.03 -4.98 10.06
N ILE A 266 -9.58 -4.86 11.32
CA ILE A 266 -10.49 -4.80 12.47
C ILE A 266 -11.31 -3.50 12.44
N GLY A 267 -10.68 -2.37 12.16
CA GLY A 267 -11.35 -1.07 12.04
C GLY A 267 -12.44 -1.07 10.97
N PHE A 268 -12.12 -1.57 9.77
CA PHE A 268 -13.05 -1.73 8.66
C PHE A 268 -14.21 -2.67 9.01
N SER A 269 -13.92 -3.81 9.65
CA SER A 269 -14.94 -4.78 10.07
C SER A 269 -15.90 -4.20 11.10
N LEU A 270 -15.41 -3.36 12.02
CA LEU A 270 -16.26 -2.69 13.02
C LEU A 270 -17.14 -1.60 12.38
N THR A 271 -16.58 -0.76 11.52
CA THR A 271 -17.32 0.35 10.89
C THR A 271 -18.30 -0.13 9.84
N TYR A 272 -17.80 -0.72 8.77
CA TYR A 272 -18.62 -1.12 7.63
C TYR A 272 -19.40 -2.39 7.92
N GLY A 273 -18.88 -3.30 8.75
CA GLY A 273 -19.66 -4.43 9.25
C GLY A 273 -20.90 -4.02 10.03
N ALA A 274 -20.78 -3.08 10.97
CA ALA A 274 -21.92 -2.57 11.72
C ALA A 274 -22.94 -1.86 10.80
N LEU A 275 -22.46 -1.12 9.80
CA LEU A 275 -23.33 -0.46 8.81
C LEU A 275 -24.07 -1.44 7.92
N MET A 276 -23.39 -2.49 7.46
CA MET A 276 -24.02 -3.53 6.64
C MET A 276 -25.06 -4.29 7.43
N LEU A 277 -24.76 -4.65 8.67
CA LEU A 277 -25.70 -5.33 9.54
C LEU A 277 -26.92 -4.45 9.86
N LYS A 278 -26.72 -3.16 10.10
CA LYS A 278 -27.80 -2.19 10.26
C LYS A 278 -28.68 -2.12 9.00
N THR A 279 -28.07 -2.05 7.83
CA THR A 279 -28.78 -2.00 6.53
C THR A 279 -29.50 -3.33 6.23
N TRP A 280 -28.88 -4.46 6.55
CA TRP A 280 -29.46 -5.79 6.40
C TRP A 280 -30.72 -5.95 7.25
N ARG A 281 -30.70 -5.51 8.53
CA ARG A 281 -31.89 -5.48 9.39
C ARG A 281 -33.03 -4.73 8.73
N VAL A 282 -32.76 -3.54 8.20
CA VAL A 282 -33.75 -2.74 7.47
C VAL A 282 -34.30 -3.53 6.29
N SER A 283 -33.43 -4.13 5.46
CA SER A 283 -33.87 -4.92 4.30
C SER A 283 -34.79 -6.10 4.66
N GLN A 284 -34.57 -6.75 5.81
CA GLN A 284 -35.42 -7.86 6.26
C GLN A 284 -36.81 -7.40 6.69
N VAL A 285 -36.91 -6.24 7.32
CA VAL A 285 -38.21 -5.69 7.75
C VAL A 285 -39.14 -5.42 6.55
N PHE A 286 -38.58 -5.01 5.40
CA PHE A 286 -39.37 -4.72 4.18
C PHE A 286 -39.53 -5.91 3.22
N LYS A 287 -38.80 -7.01 3.44
CA LYS A 287 -38.91 -8.22 2.61
C LYS A 287 -40.13 -9.08 2.96
N VAL A 288 -40.59 -9.03 4.21
CA VAL A 288 -41.74 -9.82 4.67
C VAL A 288 -43.04 -9.14 4.23
N ASN A 289 -43.54 -9.53 3.05
CA ASN A 289 -44.95 -9.37 2.73
C ASN A 289 -45.74 -10.31 3.66
N SER A 290 -46.71 -9.75 4.39
CA SER A 290 -47.70 -10.45 5.22
C SER A 290 -47.41 -10.56 6.73
N ALA A 291 -48.17 -9.73 7.48
CA ALA A 291 -48.70 -9.87 8.85
C ALA A 291 -47.77 -10.15 10.06
N LYS A 292 -46.52 -10.61 9.93
CA LYS A 292 -45.64 -10.87 11.09
C LYS A 292 -44.46 -9.92 11.14
N THR A 293 -44.55 -8.88 11.98
CA THR A 293 -43.43 -7.95 12.23
C THR A 293 -42.26 -8.66 12.91
N VAL A 294 -41.24 -9.03 12.15
CA VAL A 294 -40.01 -9.65 12.71
C VAL A 294 -39.18 -8.54 13.36
N ARG A 295 -39.30 -8.38 14.69
CA ARG A 295 -38.48 -7.45 15.48
C ARG A 295 -37.13 -8.08 15.80
N ILE A 296 -36.15 -7.88 14.91
CA ILE A 296 -34.74 -8.23 15.17
C ILE A 296 -34.20 -7.31 16.28
N THR A 297 -33.61 -7.92 17.32
CA THR A 297 -33.07 -7.22 18.50
C THR A 297 -31.60 -6.85 18.30
N ASP A 298 -31.16 -5.72 18.84
CA ASP A 298 -29.77 -5.23 18.74
C ASP A 298 -28.74 -6.25 19.28
N LYS A 299 -29.11 -7.05 20.30
CA LYS A 299 -28.29 -8.15 20.82
C LYS A 299 -27.96 -9.20 19.76
N GLN A 300 -28.93 -9.53 18.89
CA GLN A 300 -28.70 -10.47 17.78
C GLN A 300 -27.74 -9.89 16.76
N LEU A 301 -27.86 -8.59 16.49
CA LEU A 301 -26.99 -7.89 15.55
C LEU A 301 -25.54 -7.81 16.06
N ILE A 302 -25.37 -7.49 17.35
CA ILE A 302 -24.05 -7.48 18.00
C ILE A 302 -23.44 -8.88 18.00
N LYS A 303 -24.23 -9.94 18.27
CA LYS A 303 -23.75 -11.32 18.18
C LYS A 303 -23.25 -11.67 16.78
N LEU A 304 -23.98 -11.26 15.75
CA LEU A 304 -23.59 -11.48 14.35
C LEU A 304 -22.34 -10.66 13.97
N LEU A 305 -22.23 -9.43 14.46
CA LEU A 305 -21.04 -8.60 14.28
C LEU A 305 -19.81 -9.23 14.94
N LEU A 306 -19.94 -9.68 16.20
CA LEU A 306 -18.85 -10.34 16.92
C LEU A 306 -18.43 -11.64 16.24
N LEU A 307 -19.37 -12.41 15.69
CA LEU A 307 -19.07 -13.60 14.88
C LEU A 307 -18.25 -13.24 13.63
N MET A 308 -18.61 -12.16 12.94
CA MET A 308 -17.88 -11.67 11.76
C MET A 308 -16.47 -11.19 12.14
N ILE A 309 -16.33 -10.45 13.24
CA ILE A 309 -15.01 -10.01 13.73
C ILE A 309 -14.16 -11.21 14.14
N ALA A 310 -14.74 -12.19 14.84
CA ALA A 310 -14.04 -13.41 15.21
C ALA A 310 -13.51 -14.14 13.98
N PHE A 311 -14.36 -14.29 12.94
CA PHE A 311 -13.94 -14.87 11.66
C PHE A 311 -12.77 -14.11 11.03
N VAL A 312 -12.85 -12.77 10.94
CA VAL A 312 -11.76 -11.94 10.41
C VAL A 312 -10.49 -12.15 11.24
N THR A 313 -10.55 -12.05 12.56
CA THR A 313 -9.37 -12.21 13.43
C THR A 313 -8.69 -13.57 13.29
N VAL A 314 -9.45 -14.65 13.09
CA VAL A 314 -8.89 -15.98 12.81
C VAL A 314 -8.10 -15.98 11.50
N ILE A 315 -8.63 -15.38 10.43
CA ILE A 315 -7.92 -15.27 9.16
C ILE A 315 -6.68 -14.38 9.30
N LEU A 316 -6.76 -13.27 10.04
CA LEU A 316 -5.59 -12.40 10.30
C LEU A 316 -4.49 -13.16 11.05
N PHE A 317 -4.87 -14.01 12.01
CA PHE A 317 -3.94 -14.85 12.75
C PHE A 317 -3.29 -15.90 11.84
N ILE A 318 -4.07 -16.61 11.03
CA ILE A 318 -3.57 -17.57 10.03
C ILE A 318 -2.56 -16.88 9.10
N ARG A 319 -2.90 -15.70 8.57
CA ARG A 319 -2.00 -14.92 7.72
C ARG A 319 -0.68 -14.61 8.44
N THR A 320 -0.75 -14.12 9.67
CA THR A 320 0.43 -13.75 10.46
C THR A 320 1.34 -14.96 10.73
N MET A 321 0.77 -16.16 10.87
CA MET A 321 1.53 -17.40 11.08
C MET A 321 2.10 -17.99 9.77
N VAL A 322 1.33 -17.95 8.68
CA VAL A 322 1.71 -18.55 7.39
C VAL A 322 2.71 -17.68 6.63
N SER A 323 2.52 -16.36 6.66
CA SER A 323 3.37 -15.38 5.97
C SER A 323 3.68 -14.24 6.93
N PRO A 324 4.66 -14.41 7.85
CA PRO A 324 5.00 -13.38 8.81
C PRO A 324 5.48 -12.11 8.08
N PRO A 325 4.98 -10.93 8.50
CA PRO A 325 5.40 -9.68 7.88
C PRO A 325 6.89 -9.46 8.12
N HIS A 326 7.60 -8.98 7.11
CA HIS A 326 9.02 -8.67 7.18
C HIS A 326 9.30 -7.34 6.50
N THR A 327 10.44 -6.73 6.78
CA THR A 327 10.87 -5.49 6.12
C THR A 327 11.88 -5.82 5.03
N ILE A 328 11.71 -5.22 3.85
CA ILE A 328 12.67 -5.34 2.76
C ILE A 328 13.21 -3.96 2.38
N VAL A 329 14.44 -3.93 1.87
CA VAL A 329 15.03 -2.71 1.29
C VAL A 329 14.47 -2.53 -0.11
N GLY A 330 13.48 -1.65 -0.24
CA GLY A 330 12.94 -1.17 -1.50
C GLY A 330 13.81 -0.10 -2.14
N ARG A 331 13.55 0.20 -3.41
CA ARG A 331 14.16 1.32 -4.14
C ARG A 331 13.08 2.29 -4.61
N THR A 332 13.32 3.58 -4.39
CA THR A 332 12.51 4.70 -4.91
C THR A 332 12.75 4.91 -6.42
N ALA A 333 11.90 5.69 -7.10
CA ALA A 333 12.10 6.15 -8.49
C ALA A 333 13.51 6.72 -8.77
N ASP A 334 14.04 7.47 -7.82
CA ASP A 334 15.39 8.07 -7.83
C ASP A 334 16.50 7.07 -7.42
N ASN A 335 16.19 5.76 -7.34
CA ASN A 335 17.08 4.66 -6.92
C ASN A 335 17.61 4.72 -5.48
N LEU A 336 16.98 5.50 -4.59
CA LEU A 336 17.34 5.51 -3.17
C LEU A 336 16.81 4.26 -2.44
N LYS A 337 17.61 3.72 -1.51
CA LYS A 337 17.27 2.61 -0.62
C LYS A 337 16.29 3.11 0.46
N THR A 338 15.21 2.37 0.69
CA THR A 338 14.25 2.63 1.78
C THR A 338 13.70 1.33 2.32
N ASP A 339 13.49 1.25 3.62
CA ASP A 339 12.78 0.11 4.20
C ASP A 339 11.29 0.25 3.90
N ILE A 340 10.66 -0.85 3.46
CA ILE A 340 9.23 -0.94 3.19
C ILE A 340 8.67 -2.27 3.69
N CYS A 341 7.37 -2.29 4.04
CA CYS A 341 6.63 -3.52 4.25
C CYS A 341 6.16 -4.02 2.85
N PRO A 342 6.65 -5.18 2.36
CA PRO A 342 6.20 -5.71 1.08
C PRO A 342 4.72 -6.09 1.14
N THR A 343 4.05 -5.96 0.00
CA THR A 343 2.68 -6.42 -0.20
C THR A 343 2.71 -7.82 -0.81
N ASP A 344 2.16 -8.79 -0.10
CA ASP A 344 2.12 -10.20 -0.50
C ASP A 344 0.78 -10.56 -1.15
N TRP A 345 0.68 -11.78 -1.71
CA TRP A 345 -0.58 -12.32 -2.25
C TRP A 345 -1.72 -12.36 -1.24
N TRP A 346 -1.41 -12.51 0.05
CA TRP A 346 -2.39 -12.42 1.12
C TRP A 346 -3.03 -11.04 1.19
N ASP A 347 -2.26 -9.96 1.02
CA ASP A 347 -2.80 -8.59 1.03
C ASP A 347 -3.78 -8.36 -0.11
N HIS A 348 -3.42 -8.80 -1.31
CA HIS A 348 -4.31 -8.73 -2.46
C HIS A 348 -5.59 -9.53 -2.25
N SER A 349 -5.50 -10.69 -1.59
CA SER A 349 -6.66 -11.51 -1.26
C SER A 349 -7.61 -10.81 -0.27
N PHE A 350 -7.08 -10.14 0.77
CA PHE A 350 -7.89 -9.32 1.67
C PHE A 350 -8.55 -8.14 0.97
N SER A 351 -7.81 -7.41 0.13
CA SER A 351 -8.38 -6.34 -0.70
C SER A 351 -9.52 -6.82 -1.60
N ILE A 352 -9.40 -8.00 -2.20
CA ILE A 352 -10.47 -8.60 -3.02
C ILE A 352 -11.69 -8.94 -2.15
N LEU A 353 -11.48 -9.53 -0.98
CA LEU A 353 -12.56 -9.84 -0.03
C LEU A 353 -13.29 -8.57 0.45
N GLU A 354 -12.54 -7.49 0.72
CA GLU A 354 -13.07 -6.18 1.09
C GLU A 354 -13.99 -5.61 -0.01
N VAL A 355 -13.53 -5.65 -1.27
CA VAL A 355 -14.32 -5.20 -2.42
C VAL A 355 -15.57 -6.05 -2.62
N LEU A 356 -15.48 -7.38 -2.50
CA LEU A 356 -16.64 -8.28 -2.58
C LEU A 356 -17.66 -8.01 -1.46
N PHE A 357 -17.17 -7.76 -0.25
CA PHE A 357 -18.00 -7.38 0.90
C PHE A 357 -18.74 -6.06 0.64
N LEU A 358 -18.07 -5.06 0.07
CA LEU A 358 -18.68 -3.78 -0.30
C LEU A 358 -19.69 -3.93 -1.45
N ILE A 359 -19.44 -4.79 -2.44
CA ILE A 359 -20.41 -5.11 -3.51
C ILE A 359 -21.69 -5.72 -2.92
N TRP A 360 -21.55 -6.64 -1.98
CA TRP A 360 -22.70 -7.16 -1.24
C TRP A 360 -23.42 -6.06 -0.46
N GLY A 361 -22.67 -5.13 0.13
CA GLY A 361 -23.22 -3.94 0.77
C GLY A 361 -24.02 -3.03 -0.16
N ILE A 362 -23.51 -2.79 -1.37
CA ILE A 362 -24.21 -2.04 -2.42
C ILE A 362 -25.54 -2.72 -2.75
N ARG A 363 -25.55 -4.05 -2.89
CA ARG A 363 -26.80 -4.81 -3.10
C ARG A 363 -27.80 -4.55 -1.96
N LEU A 364 -27.36 -4.53 -0.71
CA LEU A 364 -28.24 -4.20 0.43
C LEU A 364 -28.79 -2.77 0.34
N CYS A 365 -27.95 -1.78 0.01
CA CYS A 365 -28.36 -0.39 -0.19
C CYS A 365 -29.46 -0.26 -1.26
N VAL A 366 -29.32 -1.00 -2.37
CA VAL A 366 -30.33 -1.00 -3.45
C VAL A 366 -31.67 -1.56 -2.96
N MET A 367 -31.66 -2.59 -2.10
CA MET A 367 -32.89 -3.19 -1.56
C MET A 367 -33.64 -2.23 -0.63
N VAL A 368 -32.93 -1.37 0.10
CA VAL A 368 -33.55 -0.43 1.06
C VAL A 368 -33.80 0.97 0.49
N ARG A 369 -33.43 1.25 -0.77
CA ARG A 369 -33.52 2.61 -1.35
C ARG A 369 -34.93 3.18 -1.41
N LYS A 370 -35.93 2.31 -1.55
CA LYS A 370 -37.35 2.70 -1.67
C LYS A 370 -38.05 2.79 -0.32
N THR A 371 -37.37 2.41 0.75
CA THR A 371 -37.91 2.47 2.10
C THR A 371 -38.03 3.93 2.54
N PRO A 372 -39.22 4.40 2.95
CA PRO A 372 -39.35 5.69 3.62
C PRO A 372 -38.72 5.59 5.00
N SER A 373 -37.43 5.89 5.12
CA SER A 373 -36.80 6.05 6.42
C SER A 373 -37.24 7.40 6.98
N ALA A 374 -37.73 7.44 8.22
CA ALA A 374 -38.21 8.65 8.89
C ALA A 374 -37.19 9.82 8.89
N PHE A 375 -35.91 9.60 8.54
CA PHE A 375 -34.83 10.59 8.64
C PHE A 375 -33.82 10.62 7.49
N ASN A 376 -34.14 10.20 6.26
CA ASN A 376 -33.16 10.07 5.15
C ASN A 376 -31.89 9.28 5.51
N GLU A 377 -31.92 8.50 6.60
CA GLU A 377 -30.75 7.85 7.18
C GLU A 377 -30.19 6.78 6.26
N SER A 378 -31.07 6.03 5.58
CA SER A 378 -30.68 5.02 4.59
C SER A 378 -29.92 5.61 3.41
N ARG A 379 -30.24 6.86 3.02
CA ARG A 379 -29.54 7.59 1.96
C ARG A 379 -28.11 7.93 2.37
N PHE A 380 -27.91 8.44 3.58
CA PHE A 380 -26.57 8.76 4.09
C PHE A 380 -25.69 7.52 4.24
N ILE A 381 -26.26 6.41 4.72
CA ILE A 381 -25.56 5.11 4.78
C ILE A 381 -25.16 4.65 3.37
N SER A 382 -26.07 4.76 2.40
CA SER A 382 -25.79 4.38 1.00
C SER A 382 -24.66 5.22 0.40
N ILE A 383 -24.68 6.54 0.59
CA ILE A 383 -23.61 7.45 0.12
C ILE A 383 -22.26 7.04 0.71
N ALA A 384 -22.21 6.73 2.01
CA ALA A 384 -20.97 6.33 2.66
C ALA A 384 -20.42 5.00 2.12
N ILE A 385 -21.29 4.01 1.88
CA ILE A 385 -20.92 2.71 1.30
C ILE A 385 -20.42 2.86 -0.15
N TYR A 386 -21.09 3.69 -0.96
CA TYR A 386 -20.66 3.96 -2.33
C TYR A 386 -19.30 4.67 -2.36
N ASN A 387 -19.11 5.64 -1.47
CA ASN A 387 -17.87 6.39 -1.36
C ASN A 387 -16.70 5.48 -0.94
N GLU A 388 -16.88 4.62 0.07
CA GLU A 388 -15.86 3.63 0.45
C GLU A 388 -15.54 2.69 -0.71
N PHE A 389 -16.54 2.16 -1.41
CA PHE A 389 -16.32 1.27 -2.55
C PHE A 389 -15.50 1.93 -3.66
N ILE A 390 -15.86 3.15 -4.06
CA ILE A 390 -15.15 3.90 -5.12
C ILE A 390 -13.71 4.17 -4.68
N MET A 391 -13.51 4.65 -3.45
CA MET A 391 -12.20 4.98 -2.92
C MET A 391 -11.31 3.74 -2.75
N SER A 392 -11.83 2.64 -2.23
CA SER A 392 -11.10 1.38 -2.06
C SER A 392 -10.69 0.79 -3.41
N VAL A 393 -11.58 0.77 -4.42
CA VAL A 393 -11.23 0.33 -5.77
C VAL A 393 -10.16 1.23 -6.39
N PHE A 394 -10.34 2.56 -6.30
CA PHE A 394 -9.37 3.51 -6.83
C PHE A 394 -7.98 3.29 -6.23
N LEU A 395 -7.87 3.16 -4.91
CA LEU A 395 -6.58 2.95 -4.25
C LEU A 395 -5.94 1.61 -4.58
N ASN A 396 -6.71 0.52 -4.57
CA ASN A 396 -6.17 -0.80 -4.92
C ASN A 396 -5.60 -0.79 -6.34
N VAL A 397 -6.29 -0.13 -7.29
CA VAL A 397 -5.79 0.04 -8.66
C VAL A 397 -4.56 0.95 -8.69
N SER A 398 -4.60 2.12 -8.04
CA SER A 398 -3.46 3.05 -8.00
C SER A 398 -2.21 2.43 -7.40
N MET A 399 -2.34 1.63 -6.32
CA MET A 399 -1.20 0.98 -5.66
C MET A 399 -0.50 -0.07 -6.54
N ILE A 400 -1.19 -0.68 -7.51
CA ILE A 400 -0.57 -1.58 -8.49
C ILE A 400 0.39 -0.81 -9.39
N PHE A 401 -0.03 0.37 -9.89
CA PHE A 401 0.79 1.21 -10.77
C PHE A 401 1.88 1.98 -10.01
N LEU A 402 1.58 2.42 -8.78
CA LEU A 402 2.49 3.20 -7.96
C LEU A 402 3.51 2.34 -7.18
N LYS A 403 3.48 1.01 -7.31
CA LYS A 403 4.39 0.09 -6.60
C LYS A 403 5.88 0.39 -6.84
N TYR A 404 6.23 0.85 -8.04
CA TYR A 404 7.62 1.14 -8.45
C TYR A 404 8.07 2.58 -8.11
N PRO A 405 7.25 3.64 -8.31
CA PRO A 405 7.67 5.01 -7.98
C PRO A 405 7.33 5.48 -6.55
N ALA A 406 6.52 4.75 -5.77
CA ALA A 406 5.99 5.30 -4.53
C ALA A 406 7.03 5.39 -3.40
N ASN A 407 7.48 6.62 -3.17
CA ASN A 407 8.11 7.02 -1.91
C ASN A 407 7.22 6.67 -0.71
N PRO A 408 7.81 6.29 0.44
CA PRO A 408 7.06 5.99 1.66
C PRO A 408 6.21 7.18 2.13
N ASP A 409 6.63 8.41 1.86
CA ASP A 409 5.87 9.63 2.15
C ASP A 409 4.63 9.78 1.26
N LEU A 410 4.75 9.44 -0.03
CA LEU A 410 3.60 9.45 -0.94
C LEU A 410 2.58 8.40 -0.51
N GLN A 411 3.02 7.20 -0.12
CA GLN A 411 2.11 6.21 0.45
C GLN A 411 1.41 6.77 1.70
N TYR A 412 2.15 7.41 2.60
CA TYR A 412 1.58 8.00 3.80
C TYR A 412 0.47 9.03 3.51
N VAL A 413 0.70 9.92 2.54
CA VAL A 413 -0.31 10.89 2.05
C VAL A 413 -1.54 10.17 1.48
N ILE A 414 -1.34 9.16 0.63
CA ILE A 414 -2.44 8.42 -0.01
C ILE A 414 -3.34 7.76 1.03
N PHE A 415 -2.75 7.06 2.01
CA PHE A 415 -3.53 6.41 3.07
C PHE A 415 -4.22 7.41 4.00
N PHE A 416 -3.60 8.56 4.30
CA PHE A 416 -4.25 9.64 5.03
C PHE A 416 -5.45 10.21 4.27
N CYS A 417 -5.27 10.56 2.99
CA CYS A 417 -6.34 11.05 2.13
C CYS A 417 -7.50 10.05 2.03
N HIS A 418 -7.20 8.75 1.94
CA HIS A 418 -8.21 7.70 1.99
C HIS A 418 -9.05 7.78 3.26
N ALA A 419 -8.39 7.76 4.42
CA ALA A 419 -9.05 7.76 5.71
C ALA A 419 -9.92 9.03 5.89
N GLN A 420 -9.48 10.18 5.38
CA GLN A 420 -10.28 11.39 5.37
C GLN A 420 -11.50 11.28 4.47
N LEU A 421 -11.29 10.85 3.22
CA LEU A 421 -12.37 10.77 2.24
C LEU A 421 -13.41 9.71 2.61
N THR A 422 -13.05 8.66 3.36
CA THR A 422 -14.00 7.61 3.72
C THR A 422 -14.51 7.72 5.15
N ALA A 423 -13.64 7.62 6.16
CA ALA A 423 -14.04 7.60 7.56
C ALA A 423 -14.59 8.96 8.03
N THR A 424 -13.95 10.09 7.69
CA THR A 424 -14.46 11.42 8.09
C THR A 424 -15.80 11.71 7.44
N VAL A 425 -15.95 11.39 6.15
CA VAL A 425 -17.22 11.56 5.42
C VAL A 425 -18.31 10.68 6.02
N LEU A 426 -18.02 9.41 6.32
CA LEU A 426 -18.95 8.50 6.99
C LEU A 426 -19.45 9.08 8.32
N LEU A 427 -18.52 9.50 9.19
CA LEU A 427 -18.84 10.07 10.49
C LEU A 427 -19.66 11.37 10.33
N GLY A 428 -19.25 12.26 9.43
CA GLY A 428 -19.96 13.51 9.14
C GLY A 428 -21.40 13.28 8.67
N LEU A 429 -21.62 12.34 7.75
CA LEU A 429 -22.96 12.03 7.24
C LEU A 429 -23.86 11.38 8.32
N LEU A 430 -23.32 10.48 9.13
CA LEU A 430 -24.11 9.75 10.15
C LEU A 430 -24.41 10.57 11.39
N PHE A 431 -23.40 11.27 11.91
CA PHE A 431 -23.49 12.02 13.17
C PHE A 431 -23.89 13.47 12.93
N GLY A 432 -23.39 14.10 11.86
CA GLY A 432 -23.74 15.48 11.51
C GLY A 432 -25.24 15.63 11.20
N SER A 433 -25.84 14.70 10.46
CA SER A 433 -27.28 14.70 10.21
C SER A 433 -28.10 14.66 11.51
N LYS A 434 -27.66 13.89 12.52
CA LYS A 434 -28.34 13.77 13.82
C LYS A 434 -28.12 15.01 14.69
N ALA A 435 -26.89 15.51 14.77
CA ALA A 435 -26.55 16.69 15.56
C ALA A 435 -27.31 17.93 15.07
N LEU A 436 -27.45 18.11 13.76
CA LEU A 436 -28.19 19.24 13.18
C LEU A 436 -29.68 19.23 13.56
N ILE A 437 -30.33 18.06 13.55
CA ILE A 437 -31.75 17.95 13.92
C ILE A 437 -31.94 18.21 15.42
N ILE A 438 -31.04 17.68 16.25
CA ILE A 438 -31.06 17.93 17.71
C ILE A 438 -30.88 19.43 18.00
N TYR A 439 -29.96 20.10 17.29
CA TYR A 439 -29.72 21.53 17.45
C TYR A 439 -30.90 22.40 16.97
N LYS A 440 -31.59 21.99 15.90
CA LYS A 440 -32.79 22.69 15.40
C LYS A 440 -34.02 22.57 16.32
N GLY A 441 -33.98 21.73 17.34
CA GLY A 441 -35.06 21.65 18.34
C GLY A 441 -36.37 21.07 17.80
N GLU A 442 -36.37 20.35 16.68
CA GLU A 442 -37.55 19.72 16.06
C GLU A 442 -38.14 18.54 16.87
N HIS A 443 -37.87 18.47 18.19
CA HIS A 443 -38.47 17.51 19.09
C HIS A 443 -39.88 17.90 19.58
N LYS A 444 -40.40 19.08 19.21
CA LYS A 444 -41.70 19.60 19.68
C LYS A 444 -42.87 19.49 18.69
N VAL A 445 -42.68 18.93 17.49
CA VAL A 445 -43.74 18.92 16.45
C VAL A 445 -44.14 17.48 16.11
N GLU A 446 -44.80 16.78 17.04
CA GLU A 446 -45.65 15.62 16.70
C GLU A 446 -46.62 15.16 17.81
N GLU A 447 -46.93 16.01 18.81
CA GLU A 447 -48.00 15.73 19.80
C GLU A 447 -49.21 16.68 19.71
N THR A 448 -49.23 17.60 18.75
CA THR A 448 -50.28 18.64 18.65
C THR A 448 -51.00 18.68 17.29
N SER A 449 -51.26 17.51 16.69
CA SER A 449 -52.27 17.40 15.63
C SER A 449 -53.00 16.06 15.68
N SER A 450 -53.66 15.80 16.81
CA SER A 450 -54.89 15.03 16.80
C SER A 450 -56.01 16.00 17.11
N HIS A 451 -56.73 16.40 16.05
CA HIS A 451 -57.97 17.15 16.19
C HIS A 451 -58.88 16.43 17.18
N LYS A 452 -59.11 17.07 18.34
CA LYS A 452 -60.20 16.72 19.25
C LYS A 452 -61.51 16.97 18.49
N ILE A 453 -62.06 15.91 17.90
CA ILE A 453 -63.49 15.87 17.60
C ILE A 453 -64.16 15.47 18.90
N THR A 454 -64.78 16.46 19.54
CA THR A 454 -65.67 16.31 20.68
C THR A 454 -66.91 15.54 20.23
N THR A 455 -66.95 14.23 20.44
CA THR A 455 -68.19 13.46 20.29
C THR A 455 -68.92 13.46 21.62
N GLN A 456 -70.07 14.14 21.64
CA GLN A 456 -71.00 14.21 22.76
C GLN A 456 -71.45 12.81 23.19
N LYS A 457 -71.38 12.54 24.51
CA LYS A 457 -72.00 11.38 25.14
C LYS A 457 -73.52 11.45 24.99
N LEU A 458 -74.09 10.59 24.16
CA LEU A 458 -75.47 10.14 24.29
C LEU A 458 -75.47 8.82 25.07
N LYS A 459 -75.96 8.88 26.31
CA LYS A 459 -76.24 7.71 27.15
C LYS A 459 -77.46 6.99 26.59
N PHE A 460 -77.36 5.67 26.39
CA PHE A 460 -78.52 4.80 26.58
C PHE A 460 -78.09 3.51 27.27
N ASN A 461 -78.99 3.05 28.14
CA ASN A 461 -78.75 2.13 29.24
C ASN A 461 -79.28 0.73 28.89
N SER A 462 -78.73 -0.30 29.57
CA SER A 462 -79.23 -1.68 29.78
C SER A 462 -78.30 -2.77 29.21
N LYS A 463 -78.13 -3.95 29.82
CA LYS A 463 -78.15 -4.42 31.22
C LYS A 463 -77.58 -5.86 31.15
N GLN A 464 -76.72 -6.23 32.09
CA GLN A 464 -76.37 -7.61 32.53
C GLN A 464 -75.70 -8.55 31.48
N LYS A 465 -74.77 -9.46 31.83
CA LYS A 465 -74.52 -10.17 33.09
C LYS A 465 -73.08 -10.73 33.12
N HIS A 466 -72.58 -10.88 34.35
CA HIS A 466 -71.30 -11.45 34.82
C HIS A 466 -70.92 -12.84 34.27
N SER A 467 -69.62 -13.03 33.97
CA SER A 467 -68.75 -14.05 34.60
C SER A 467 -67.30 -13.93 34.08
N ASP A 468 -66.34 -13.79 34.99
CA ASP A 468 -64.88 -13.94 34.82
C ASP A 468 -64.41 -14.98 35.88
N PRO A 469 -63.20 -15.58 35.84
CA PRO A 469 -62.03 -15.24 35.00
C PRO A 469 -61.29 -16.45 34.36
N SER A 470 -60.57 -16.23 33.25
CA SER A 470 -59.16 -16.66 33.10
C SER A 470 -58.59 -16.43 31.68
N TYR A 471 -57.56 -15.58 31.61
CA TYR A 471 -56.37 -15.56 30.74
C TYR A 471 -56.45 -15.81 29.22
N GLU A 472 -55.76 -14.92 28.49
CA GLU A 472 -55.44 -14.89 27.04
C GLU A 472 -56.44 -14.19 26.09
N SER A 473 -56.22 -12.90 25.77
CA SER A 473 -56.03 -12.42 24.39
C SER A 473 -55.82 -10.90 24.31
N ILE A 474 -54.64 -10.47 23.88
CA ILE A 474 -54.33 -9.09 23.44
C ILE A 474 -54.38 -8.99 21.89
N SER A 475 -54.69 -10.09 21.19
CA SER A 475 -54.76 -10.16 19.72
C SER A 475 -56.09 -9.69 19.12
N ASP A 476 -57.21 -9.86 19.82
CA ASP A 476 -58.53 -9.79 19.17
C ASP A 476 -59.06 -8.34 19.03
N ASN A 477 -58.59 -7.41 19.87
CA ASN A 477 -59.00 -6.01 19.79
C ASN A 477 -58.46 -5.29 18.54
N LYS A 478 -57.32 -5.73 17.99
CA LYS A 478 -56.74 -5.07 16.80
C LYS A 478 -57.47 -5.47 15.52
N GLU A 479 -57.90 -6.73 15.43
CA GLU A 479 -58.60 -7.27 14.27
C GLU A 479 -60.01 -6.69 14.12
N ILE A 480 -60.70 -6.43 15.24
CA ILE A 480 -62.02 -5.77 15.25
C ILE A 480 -61.92 -4.29 14.82
N THR A 481 -60.83 -3.61 15.18
CA THR A 481 -60.62 -2.19 14.84
C THR A 481 -60.31 -2.00 13.35
N GLU A 482 -59.43 -2.83 12.77
CA GLU A 482 -59.10 -2.81 11.34
C GLU A 482 -60.33 -3.16 10.46
N LEU A 483 -61.17 -4.11 10.91
CA LEU A 483 -62.40 -4.46 10.18
C LEU A 483 -63.44 -3.33 10.18
N GLN A 484 -63.44 -2.48 11.20
CA GLN A 484 -64.35 -1.35 11.34
C GLN A 484 -63.91 -0.16 10.49
N GLU A 485 -62.61 0.11 10.41
CA GLU A 485 -62.04 1.12 9.49
C GLU A 485 -62.31 0.78 8.02
N ILE A 486 -62.22 -0.50 7.64
CA ILE A 486 -62.52 -0.96 6.27
C ILE A 486 -64.01 -0.75 5.92
N ARG A 487 -64.94 -0.94 6.88
CA ARG A 487 -66.37 -0.69 6.64
C ARG A 487 -66.68 0.80 6.47
N VAL A 488 -66.04 1.66 7.26
CA VAL A 488 -66.17 3.12 7.12
C VAL A 488 -65.60 3.58 5.79
N LEU A 489 -64.45 3.04 5.37
CA LEU A 489 -63.85 3.38 4.08
C LEU A 489 -64.72 2.93 2.89
N ARG A 490 -65.32 1.72 2.96
CA ARG A 490 -66.24 1.22 1.94
C ARG A 490 -67.46 2.11 1.76
N THR A 491 -68.12 2.46 2.86
CA THR A 491 -69.30 3.34 2.84
C THR A 491 -68.97 4.76 2.34
N THR A 492 -67.76 5.25 2.65
CA THR A 492 -67.28 6.53 2.13
C THR A 492 -67.08 6.50 0.61
N ILE A 493 -66.53 5.40 0.07
CA ILE A 493 -66.34 5.23 -1.38
C ILE A 493 -67.68 5.05 -2.12
N GLU A 494 -68.63 4.31 -1.56
CA GLU A 494 -69.98 4.18 -2.13
C GLU A 494 -70.69 5.54 -2.22
N ASN A 495 -70.60 6.37 -1.18
CA ASN A 495 -71.15 7.72 -1.19
C ASN A 495 -70.47 8.64 -2.21
N LEU A 496 -69.14 8.54 -2.37
CA LEU A 496 -68.39 9.30 -3.39
C LEU A 496 -68.81 8.91 -4.81
N ILE A 497 -69.05 7.61 -5.07
CA ILE A 497 -69.55 7.14 -6.37
C ILE A 497 -70.91 7.75 -6.70
N GLU A 498 -71.85 7.75 -5.74
CA GLU A 498 -73.16 8.38 -5.93
C GLU A 498 -73.08 9.90 -6.16
N GLU A 499 -72.15 10.59 -5.50
CA GLU A 499 -71.94 12.02 -5.71
C GLU A 499 -71.31 12.31 -7.09
N PHE A 500 -70.32 11.52 -7.53
CA PHE A 500 -69.71 11.72 -8.85
C PHE A 500 -70.66 11.36 -10.01
N LEU A 501 -71.55 10.39 -9.83
CA LEU A 501 -72.63 10.11 -10.78
C LEU A 501 -73.58 11.30 -10.98
N LYS A 502 -73.75 12.15 -9.96
CA LYS A 502 -74.53 13.39 -10.04
C LYS A 502 -73.78 14.56 -10.72
N CYS A 503 -72.44 14.54 -10.77
CA CYS A 503 -71.62 15.58 -11.44
C CYS A 503 -71.51 15.41 -12.98
N GLY A 504 -72.23 14.45 -13.59
CA GLY A 504 -72.38 14.34 -15.06
C GLY A 504 -71.27 13.53 -15.77
N PRO A 505 -71.33 13.37 -17.11
CA PRO A 505 -70.50 12.42 -17.86
C PRO A 505 -68.99 12.75 -17.86
N ALA A 506 -68.60 13.96 -17.47
CA ALA A 506 -67.19 14.38 -17.37
C ALA A 506 -66.41 13.66 -16.26
N TYR A 507 -67.10 13.06 -15.27
CA TYR A 507 -66.48 12.37 -14.13
C TYR A 507 -66.56 10.83 -14.21
N SER A 508 -66.94 10.27 -15.37
CA SER A 508 -67.14 8.81 -15.50
C SER A 508 -65.85 8.00 -15.28
N ASP A 509 -64.67 8.54 -15.62
CA ASP A 509 -63.37 7.90 -15.35
C ASP A 509 -63.10 7.74 -13.85
N TYR A 510 -63.49 8.73 -13.03
CA TYR A 510 -63.33 8.67 -11.57
C TYR A 510 -64.28 7.66 -10.93
N VAL A 511 -65.53 7.60 -11.41
CA VAL A 511 -66.50 6.60 -10.99
C VAL A 511 -65.98 5.18 -11.30
N LEU A 512 -65.40 4.98 -12.49
CA LEU A 512 -64.83 3.70 -12.90
C LEU A 512 -63.67 3.26 -11.99
N ARG A 513 -62.77 4.19 -11.63
CA ARG A 513 -61.65 3.92 -10.71
C ARG A 513 -62.12 3.63 -9.29
N LEU A 514 -63.11 4.37 -8.79
CA LEU A 514 -63.69 4.12 -7.46
C LEU A 514 -64.43 2.78 -7.41
N GLN A 515 -65.13 2.40 -8.47
CA GLN A 515 -65.75 1.07 -8.60
C GLN A 515 -64.68 -0.04 -8.60
N ALA A 516 -63.58 0.14 -9.32
CA ALA A 516 -62.47 -0.81 -9.30
C ALA A 516 -61.84 -0.95 -7.90
N MET A 517 -61.66 0.16 -7.16
CA MET A 517 -61.20 0.11 -5.76
C MET A 517 -62.19 -0.59 -4.84
N LEU A 518 -63.49 -0.38 -5.03
CA LEU A 518 -64.55 -1.05 -4.28
C LEU A 518 -64.54 -2.57 -4.52
N GLU A 519 -64.29 -2.97 -5.76
CA GLU A 519 -64.23 -4.37 -6.19
C GLU A 519 -63.00 -5.09 -5.63
N VAL A 520 -61.84 -4.42 -5.59
CA VAL A 520 -60.64 -4.92 -4.88
C VAL A 520 -60.91 -5.09 -3.38
N MET A 521 -61.62 -4.14 -2.75
CA MET A 521 -61.99 -4.26 -1.33
C MET A 521 -63.04 -5.37 -1.07
N LYS A 522 -63.93 -5.66 -2.02
CA LYS A 522 -64.86 -6.80 -1.94
C LYS A 522 -64.13 -8.13 -2.09
N ASN A 523 -63.15 -8.19 -2.99
CA ASN A 523 -62.37 -9.40 -3.25
C ASN A 523 -61.27 -9.68 -2.21
N SER A 524 -60.91 -8.72 -1.35
CA SER A 524 -59.96 -8.93 -0.25
C SER A 524 -60.36 -10.02 0.78
N LYS A 525 -61.59 -10.56 0.71
CA LYS A 525 -62.03 -11.73 1.48
C LYS A 525 -62.17 -13.04 0.69
N LEU A 526 -61.92 -13.06 -0.62
CA LEU A 526 -61.93 -14.29 -1.43
C LEU A 526 -60.64 -14.35 -2.25
N GLY A 527 -59.81 -15.35 -1.97
CA GLY A 527 -58.54 -15.56 -2.67
C GLY A 527 -58.68 -15.87 -4.16
N GLU A 528 -57.55 -15.66 -4.85
CA GLU A 528 -57.20 -15.95 -6.26
C GLU A 528 -57.73 -15.02 -7.36
N SER A 529 -56.80 -14.37 -8.09
CA SER A 529 -56.65 -14.57 -9.55
C SER A 529 -55.53 -13.68 -10.12
N GLU A 530 -54.64 -14.31 -10.91
CA GLU A 530 -53.58 -13.70 -11.75
C GLU A 530 -54.12 -12.79 -12.88
N GLU A 531 -55.44 -12.65 -13.02
CA GLU A 531 -56.10 -11.90 -14.10
C GLU A 531 -56.04 -10.37 -13.92
N LEU A 532 -55.66 -9.87 -12.73
CA LEU A 532 -55.62 -8.43 -12.42
C LEU A 532 -54.35 -7.72 -12.94
N GLN A 533 -53.22 -8.41 -13.06
CA GLN A 533 -51.99 -7.82 -13.58
C GLN A 533 -52.05 -7.55 -15.09
N GLN A 534 -52.87 -8.30 -15.83
CA GLN A 534 -52.99 -8.15 -17.28
C GLN A 534 -53.88 -6.96 -17.68
N LYS A 535 -54.82 -6.55 -16.83
CA LYS A 535 -55.66 -5.35 -17.05
C LYS A 535 -54.98 -4.04 -16.62
N LEU A 536 -54.08 -4.08 -15.63
CA LEU A 536 -53.31 -2.90 -15.18
C LEU A 536 -52.19 -2.48 -16.17
N ALA A 537 -51.72 -3.39 -17.02
CA ALA A 537 -50.71 -3.08 -18.04
C ALA A 537 -51.25 -2.26 -19.23
N LEU A 538 -52.57 -2.24 -19.47
CA LEU A 538 -53.21 -1.52 -20.57
C LEU A 538 -53.61 -0.07 -20.25
N SER A 539 -53.48 0.39 -19.00
CA SER A 539 -53.93 1.72 -18.56
C SER A 539 -52.83 2.79 -18.44
N ASN A 540 -51.56 2.43 -18.62
CA ASN A 540 -50.42 3.36 -18.38
C ASN A 540 -50.09 4.31 -19.55
N GLY A 541 -51.05 4.62 -20.41
CA GLY A 541 -50.86 5.45 -21.59
C GLY A 541 -51.92 6.54 -21.75
N CYS A 542 -51.98 7.53 -20.86
CA CYS A 542 -52.56 8.84 -21.21
C CYS A 542 -52.11 9.94 -20.24
N VAL A 543 -51.37 10.92 -20.76
CA VAL A 543 -51.12 12.23 -20.14
C VAL A 543 -52.15 13.19 -20.71
N ILE A 544 -52.99 13.81 -19.88
CA ILE A 544 -53.89 14.88 -20.31
C ILE A 544 -53.88 16.02 -19.28
N LYS A 545 -53.59 17.24 -19.75
CA LYS A 545 -53.72 18.53 -19.06
C LYS A 545 -55.20 18.86 -18.82
N VAL A 546 -55.51 19.51 -17.71
CA VAL A 546 -56.84 20.10 -17.48
C VAL A 546 -56.73 21.62 -17.46
N ASP A 547 -57.52 22.26 -18.32
CA ASP A 547 -57.79 23.70 -18.34
C ASP A 547 -58.75 24.11 -17.21
N ASN A 548 -58.48 25.28 -16.63
CA ASN A 548 -59.30 25.91 -15.60
C ASN A 548 -60.62 26.45 -16.19
N ASN A 549 -61.78 25.87 -15.85
CA ASN A 549 -62.96 26.64 -15.43
C ASN A 549 -64.17 25.80 -15.01
N LYS A 550 -64.82 26.26 -13.93
CA LYS A 550 -66.20 25.99 -13.43
C LYS A 550 -66.52 24.61 -12.85
N ASP A 551 -66.34 24.47 -11.54
CA ASP A 551 -67.41 24.16 -10.56
C ASP A 551 -66.78 23.90 -9.17
N GLU A 552 -67.01 24.83 -8.23
CA GLU A 552 -66.26 24.94 -6.96
C GLU A 552 -66.63 23.87 -5.91
N SER A 553 -67.72 23.13 -6.12
CA SER A 553 -68.15 22.03 -5.23
C SER A 553 -67.49 20.69 -5.57
N CYS A 554 -67.31 20.40 -6.87
CA CYS A 554 -66.72 19.14 -7.33
C CYS A 554 -65.17 19.20 -7.40
N THR A 555 -64.57 20.40 -7.41
CA THR A 555 -63.09 20.61 -7.36
C THR A 555 -62.48 20.52 -5.95
N LYS A 556 -63.24 20.82 -4.88
CA LYS A 556 -62.75 20.76 -3.49
C LYS A 556 -62.72 19.35 -2.89
N LYS A 557 -63.43 18.40 -3.51
CA LYS A 557 -63.55 17.00 -3.08
C LYS A 557 -62.67 16.03 -3.88
N HIS A 558 -62.04 16.54 -4.93
CA HIS A 558 -61.07 15.85 -5.76
C HIS A 558 -59.70 15.80 -5.08
#